data_AF-A0A7V3XCC9-F1
#
_entry.id   AF-A0A7V3XCC9-F1
#
_cell.length_a   1.000
_cell.length_b   1.000
_cell.length_c   1.000
_cell.angle_alpha   90.00
_cell.angle_beta   90.00
_cell.angle_gamma   90.00
#
_symmetry.space_group_name_H-M   'P 1'
#
loop_
_entity.id
_entity.type
_entity.pdbx_description
1 polymer ?
#
loop_
_entity_poly.entity_id
_entity_poly.type
_entity_poly.pdbx_seq_one_letter_code
_entity_poly.pdbx_strand_id
1 'polypeptide(L)'
;MSISADDKGKGKRIIMQFFKTMPNVQRALLALFEKDEYEGIQRLQQILYPTSSEQVDSVDALRKGLSKILQHIYSIPFEDKEGYFLEVMKCKSAKEVLRKEKGALIEYYHGTNPKFKEYLTRALLEDDDHGVFSQICRELLGREEEIKDLRNFKNNLRELQGAFAERLASGNTEEMILEDLKRKMKASSAPRSTPTPNLELASEGKLSSSPGSLSISPGSLSIPKLELVPDEKSSRMPSREERDEYSFTFAPEIEASPSMQPPSEEEKRQAIETVLSGPKYEALRRVLLKTVIPDPQFTTFQGYLNNILSPSERLVASNLDSFSKGLEKIREFRDNLEKELS
;
A
#
# COMPACT_ATOMS: atom_id res chain seq x y z
N MET A 1 24.95 -14.95 8.22
CA MET A 1 24.80 -16.41 8.52
C MET A 1 23.64 -16.91 7.69
N SER A 2 23.75 -18.05 6.99
CA SER A 2 22.65 -18.57 6.16
C SER A 2 21.51 -19.09 7.04
N ILE A 3 20.27 -18.68 6.77
CA ILE A 3 19.10 -19.22 7.48
C ILE A 3 18.78 -20.64 7.01
N SER A 4 18.05 -21.41 7.82
CA SER A 4 17.58 -22.73 7.43
C SER A 4 16.58 -22.64 6.27
N ALA A 5 16.51 -23.67 5.41
CA ALA A 5 15.55 -23.69 4.30
C ALA A 5 14.08 -23.64 4.78
N ASP A 6 13.79 -24.23 5.95
CA ASP A 6 12.48 -24.19 6.59
C ASP A 6 12.12 -22.77 7.05
N ASP A 7 13.06 -22.07 7.71
CA ASP A 7 12.85 -20.69 8.15
C ASP A 7 12.76 -19.71 6.98
N LYS A 8 13.52 -19.95 5.91
CA LYS A 8 13.37 -19.22 4.64
C LYS A 8 11.96 -19.39 4.06
N GLY A 9 11.44 -20.62 4.07
CA GLY A 9 10.06 -20.90 3.65
C GLY A 9 9.01 -20.18 4.50
N LYS A 10 9.19 -20.21 5.83
CA LYS A 10 8.31 -19.49 6.77
C LYS A 10 8.36 -17.98 6.58
N GLY A 11 9.55 -17.41 6.42
CA GLY A 11 9.75 -15.98 6.21
C GLY A 11 9.07 -15.48 4.95
N LYS A 12 9.24 -16.17 3.82
CA LYS A 12 8.53 -15.85 2.56
C LYS A 12 7.02 -15.88 2.75
N ARG A 13 6.49 -16.93 3.40
CA ARG A 13 5.05 -17.08 3.64
C ARG A 13 4.49 -15.92 4.47
N ILE A 14 5.21 -15.50 5.51
CA ILE A 14 4.80 -14.38 6.37
C ILE A 14 4.76 -13.09 5.56
N ILE A 15 5.81 -12.78 4.78
CA ILE A 15 5.84 -11.57 3.93
C ILE A 15 4.67 -11.60 2.94
N MET A 16 4.45 -12.73 2.27
CA MET A 16 3.35 -12.88 1.31
C MET A 16 1.98 -12.64 1.93
N GLN A 17 1.80 -13.13 3.16
CA GLN A 17 0.51 -13.08 3.82
C GLN A 17 0.24 -11.72 4.47
N PHE A 18 1.27 -11.09 5.07
CA PHE A 18 1.16 -9.78 5.70
C PHE A 18 0.87 -8.66 4.70
N PHE A 19 1.52 -8.71 3.54
CA PHE A 19 1.41 -7.65 2.53
C PHE A 19 0.54 -8.08 1.35
N LYS A 20 -0.38 -9.03 1.56
CA LYS A 20 -1.24 -9.61 0.53
C LYS A 20 -2.15 -8.57 -0.16
N THR A 21 -2.49 -7.50 0.54
CA THR A 21 -3.26 -6.35 0.03
C THR A 21 -2.37 -5.26 -0.58
N MET A 22 -1.04 -5.40 -0.48
CA MET A 22 -0.04 -4.46 -0.99
C MET A 22 0.99 -5.16 -1.90
N PRO A 23 0.60 -5.53 -3.14
CA PRO A 23 1.42 -6.38 -4.00
C PRO A 23 2.81 -5.79 -4.32
N ASN A 24 2.93 -4.45 -4.39
CA ASN A 24 4.21 -3.80 -4.64
C ASN A 24 5.15 -3.85 -3.42
N VAL A 25 4.63 -3.58 -2.23
CA VAL A 25 5.38 -3.70 -0.96
C VAL A 25 5.78 -5.15 -0.73
N GLN A 26 4.86 -6.08 -0.94
CA GLN A 26 5.10 -7.51 -0.88
C GLN A 26 6.26 -7.93 -1.82
N ARG A 27 6.22 -7.49 -3.08
CA ARG A 27 7.26 -7.82 -4.07
C ARG A 27 8.63 -7.26 -3.66
N ALA A 28 8.68 -6.02 -3.19
CA ALA A 28 9.93 -5.40 -2.73
C ALA A 28 10.52 -6.12 -1.52
N LEU A 29 9.70 -6.43 -0.51
CA LEU A 29 10.12 -7.15 0.69
C LEU A 29 10.54 -8.59 0.37
N LEU A 30 9.86 -9.27 -0.55
CA LEU A 30 10.26 -10.60 -1.01
C LEU A 30 11.60 -10.57 -1.74
N ALA A 31 11.83 -9.61 -2.63
CA ALA A 31 13.10 -9.48 -3.34
C ALA A 31 14.28 -9.25 -2.36
N LEU A 32 14.08 -8.40 -1.35
CA LEU A 32 15.06 -8.18 -0.29
C LEU A 32 15.31 -9.45 0.54
N PHE A 33 14.24 -10.15 0.94
CA PHE A 33 14.34 -11.37 1.73
C PHE A 33 14.94 -12.55 0.95
N GLU A 34 14.73 -12.63 -0.35
CA GLU A 34 15.30 -13.70 -1.18
C GLU A 34 16.80 -13.54 -1.36
N LYS A 35 17.24 -12.30 -1.56
CA LYS A 35 18.65 -11.94 -1.77
C LYS A 35 19.45 -11.97 -0.48
N ASP A 36 18.91 -11.38 0.58
CA ASP A 36 19.65 -11.03 1.79
C ASP A 36 19.01 -11.60 3.07
N GLU A 37 17.97 -12.43 2.95
CA GLU A 37 17.32 -13.12 4.07
C GLU A 37 16.87 -12.13 5.15
N TYR A 38 17.05 -12.47 6.43
CA TYR A 38 16.68 -11.57 7.51
C TYR A 38 17.50 -10.27 7.52
N GLU A 39 18.75 -10.31 7.04
CA GLU A 39 19.62 -9.13 7.00
C GLU A 39 19.06 -8.06 6.04
N GLY A 40 18.43 -8.47 4.93
CA GLY A 40 17.77 -7.54 4.00
C GLY A 40 16.64 -6.75 4.67
N ILE A 41 15.81 -7.45 5.45
CA ILE A 41 14.72 -6.82 6.21
C ILE A 41 15.27 -5.94 7.34
N GLN A 42 16.28 -6.42 8.07
CA GLN A 42 16.93 -5.65 9.13
C GLN A 42 17.52 -4.34 8.61
N ARG A 43 18.17 -4.34 7.44
CA ARG A 43 18.71 -3.11 6.83
C ARG A 43 17.61 -2.13 6.48
N LEU A 44 16.50 -2.60 5.90
CA LEU A 44 15.34 -1.74 5.64
C LEU A 44 14.81 -1.14 6.95
N GLN A 45 14.73 -1.92 8.01
CA GLN A 45 14.33 -1.40 9.32
C GLN A 45 15.31 -0.38 9.88
N GLN A 46 16.62 -0.55 9.73
CA GLN A 46 17.60 0.44 10.17
C GLN A 46 17.49 1.76 9.41
N ILE A 47 17.09 1.70 8.13
CA ILE A 47 16.83 2.91 7.32
C ILE A 47 15.56 3.62 7.81
N LEU A 48 14.48 2.87 8.04
CA LEU A 48 13.19 3.43 8.47
C LEU A 48 13.17 3.83 9.96
N TYR A 49 13.95 3.12 10.78
CA TYR A 49 13.95 3.17 12.24
C TYR A 49 15.37 3.11 12.83
N PRO A 50 16.22 4.11 12.55
CA PRO A 50 17.63 4.09 12.95
C PRO A 50 17.85 4.05 14.47
N THR A 51 16.83 4.41 15.26
CA THR A 51 16.89 4.49 16.73
C THR A 51 16.22 3.31 17.43
N SER A 52 15.45 2.48 16.73
CA SER A 52 14.64 1.40 17.34
C SER A 52 14.60 0.10 16.52
N SER A 53 15.53 -0.05 15.55
CA SER A 53 15.70 -1.29 14.81
C SER A 53 16.24 -2.38 15.73
N GLU A 54 15.49 -3.47 15.84
CA GLU A 54 15.94 -4.69 16.51
C GLU A 54 16.65 -5.59 15.49
N GLN A 55 17.47 -6.52 15.97
CA GLN A 55 18.07 -7.54 15.12
C GLN A 55 16.98 -8.50 14.63
N VAL A 56 17.02 -8.83 13.33
CA VAL A 56 16.13 -9.81 12.73
C VAL A 56 16.94 -11.08 12.53
N ASP A 57 16.79 -12.05 13.42
CA ASP A 57 17.55 -13.30 13.42
C ASP A 57 16.65 -14.55 13.50
N SER A 58 15.34 -14.35 13.59
CA SER A 58 14.34 -15.39 13.80
C SER A 58 13.03 -15.04 13.10
N VAL A 59 12.18 -16.04 12.92
CA VAL A 59 10.84 -15.85 12.35
C VAL A 59 10.00 -14.86 13.17
N ASP A 60 10.11 -14.90 14.50
CA ASP A 60 9.37 -14.00 15.37
C ASP A 60 9.94 -12.58 15.34
N ALA A 61 11.27 -12.42 15.25
CA ALA A 61 11.88 -11.11 15.02
C ALA A 61 11.50 -10.54 13.64
N LEU A 62 11.40 -11.40 12.61
CA LEU A 62 10.91 -10.99 11.29
C LEU A 62 9.46 -10.50 11.39
N ARG A 63 8.57 -11.23 12.07
CA ARG A 63 7.18 -10.77 12.27
C ARG A 63 7.14 -9.40 12.91
N LYS A 64 7.79 -9.21 14.05
CA LYS A 64 7.89 -7.90 14.73
C LYS A 64 8.44 -6.82 13.81
N GLY A 65 9.40 -7.18 12.98
CA GLY A 65 10.01 -6.22 12.09
C GLY A 65 9.10 -5.78 10.93
N LEU A 66 8.39 -6.73 10.35
CA LEU A 66 7.34 -6.47 9.36
C LEU A 66 6.17 -5.71 9.99
N SER A 67 5.82 -5.97 11.26
CA SER A 67 4.85 -5.19 12.01
C SER A 67 5.26 -3.72 12.08
N LYS A 68 6.51 -3.41 12.45
CA LYS A 68 7.02 -2.04 12.45
C LYS A 68 6.87 -1.41 11.05
N ILE A 69 7.28 -2.11 9.99
CA ILE A 69 7.11 -1.60 8.61
C ILE A 69 5.64 -1.32 8.27
N LEU A 70 4.72 -2.20 8.68
CA LEU A 70 3.28 -2.01 8.51
C LEU A 70 2.76 -0.80 9.30
N GLN A 71 3.23 -0.62 10.55
CA GLN A 71 2.97 0.57 11.36
C GLN A 71 3.49 1.84 10.67
N HIS A 72 4.62 1.77 9.96
CA HIS A 72 5.10 2.89 9.15
C HIS A 72 4.06 3.30 8.12
N ILE A 73 3.65 2.33 7.31
CA ILE A 73 2.81 2.52 6.13
C ILE A 73 1.46 3.08 6.55
N TYR A 74 0.89 2.51 7.59
CA TYR A 74 -0.40 2.94 8.11
C TYR A 74 -0.31 3.98 9.21
N SER A 75 0.87 4.43 9.64
CA SER A 75 1.03 5.38 10.76
C SER A 75 0.16 5.04 11.98
N ILE A 76 -0.09 3.76 12.22
CA ILE A 76 -0.92 3.24 13.31
C ILE A 76 -0.06 2.29 14.12
N PRO A 77 -0.07 2.37 15.45
CA PRO A 77 0.60 1.40 16.29
C PRO A 77 -0.17 0.08 16.26
N PHE A 78 0.09 -0.76 15.24
CA PHE A 78 -0.13 -2.20 15.31
C PHE A 78 0.84 -2.81 16.32
N GLU A 79 0.75 -2.45 17.60
CA GLU A 79 1.43 -3.21 18.62
C GLU A 79 0.87 -4.64 18.54
N ASP A 80 1.75 -5.64 18.50
CA ASP A 80 1.39 -7.08 18.53
C ASP A 80 0.84 -7.48 19.92
N LYS A 81 0.06 -6.61 20.57
CA LYS A 81 -0.59 -6.87 21.86
C LYS A 81 -1.85 -7.71 21.70
N GLU A 82 -2.48 -7.71 20.52
CA GLU A 82 -3.82 -8.31 20.32
C GLU A 82 -3.85 -9.51 19.37
N GLY A 83 -2.69 -10.03 18.92
CA GLY A 83 -2.67 -11.20 18.04
C GLY A 83 -3.24 -10.94 16.63
N TYR A 84 -3.39 -9.68 16.23
CA TYR A 84 -3.75 -9.26 14.86
C TYR A 84 -2.95 -10.04 13.81
N PHE A 85 -1.65 -10.24 14.03
CA PHE A 85 -0.79 -10.98 13.11
C PHE A 85 -1.13 -12.47 13.04
N LEU A 86 -1.49 -13.10 14.16
CA LEU A 86 -1.98 -14.49 14.16
C LEU A 86 -3.31 -14.60 13.41
N GLU A 87 -4.15 -13.57 13.44
CA GLU A 87 -5.40 -13.55 12.68
C GLU A 87 -5.20 -13.33 11.18
N VAL A 88 -4.31 -12.42 10.78
CA VAL A 88 -3.95 -12.21 9.37
C VAL A 88 -3.33 -13.47 8.77
N MET A 89 -2.53 -14.21 9.55
CA MET A 89 -1.96 -15.49 9.12
C MET A 89 -3.01 -16.60 8.93
N LYS A 90 -4.19 -16.49 9.56
CA LYS A 90 -5.31 -17.43 9.35
C LYS A 90 -6.15 -17.09 8.11
N CYS A 91 -5.98 -15.91 7.53
CA CYS A 91 -6.75 -15.47 6.36
C CYS A 91 -6.33 -16.26 5.12
N LYS A 92 -7.29 -16.80 4.37
CA LYS A 92 -7.06 -17.58 3.15
C LYS A 92 -7.03 -16.69 1.92
N SER A 93 -7.72 -15.54 1.93
CA SER A 93 -7.86 -14.64 0.79
C SER A 93 -7.36 -13.22 1.09
N ALA A 94 -7.08 -12.43 0.05
CA ALA A 94 -6.77 -11.01 0.19
C ALA A 94 -7.96 -10.22 0.75
N LYS A 95 -9.19 -10.62 0.38
CA LYS A 95 -10.44 -10.03 0.89
C LYS A 95 -10.57 -10.20 2.41
N GLU A 96 -10.22 -11.36 2.95
CA GLU A 96 -10.23 -11.57 4.41
C GLU A 96 -9.20 -10.70 5.14
N VAL A 97 -8.01 -10.53 4.55
CA VAL A 97 -7.00 -9.61 5.09
C VAL A 97 -7.51 -8.17 5.05
N LEU A 98 -8.06 -7.73 3.92
CA LEU A 98 -8.63 -6.39 3.76
C LEU A 98 -9.75 -6.13 4.78
N ARG A 99 -10.64 -7.10 5.01
CA ARG A 99 -11.69 -7.01 6.03
C ARG A 99 -11.09 -6.81 7.42
N LYS A 100 -10.06 -7.57 7.78
CA LYS A 100 -9.36 -7.45 9.06
C LYS A 100 -8.66 -6.09 9.20
N GLU A 101 -8.00 -5.62 8.16
CA GLU A 101 -7.38 -4.29 8.12
C GLU A 101 -8.42 -3.19 8.31
N LYS A 102 -9.52 -3.17 7.54
CA LYS A 102 -10.62 -2.21 7.72
C LYS A 102 -11.19 -2.21 9.13
N GLY A 103 -11.44 -3.40 9.69
CA GLY A 103 -11.93 -3.55 11.06
C GLY A 103 -11.00 -2.94 12.10
N ALA A 104 -9.70 -3.23 12.00
CA ALA A 104 -8.69 -2.65 12.91
C ALA A 104 -8.63 -1.12 12.80
N LEU A 105 -8.69 -0.58 11.58
CA LEU A 105 -8.73 0.86 11.34
C LEU A 105 -9.96 1.53 11.96
N ILE A 106 -11.14 0.92 11.80
CA ILE A 106 -12.40 1.43 12.37
C ILE A 106 -12.34 1.40 13.89
N GLU A 107 -11.86 0.32 14.49
CA GLU A 107 -11.70 0.24 15.95
C GLU A 107 -10.73 1.30 16.47
N TYR A 108 -9.59 1.49 15.79
CA TYR A 108 -8.59 2.46 16.20
C TYR A 108 -9.09 3.92 16.18
N TYR A 109 -9.75 4.34 15.10
CA TYR A 109 -10.21 5.73 14.96
C TYR A 109 -11.57 6.01 15.60
N HIS A 110 -12.47 5.02 15.66
CA HIS A 110 -13.85 5.24 16.11
C HIS A 110 -14.23 4.39 17.32
N GLY A 111 -13.26 3.74 17.98
CA GLY A 111 -13.44 2.94 19.21
C GLY A 111 -14.20 3.66 20.34
N THR A 112 -14.04 4.98 20.44
CA THR A 112 -14.68 5.81 21.47
C THR A 112 -16.14 6.17 21.19
N ASN A 113 -16.63 5.94 19.96
CA ASN A 113 -17.99 6.29 19.53
C ASN A 113 -18.74 5.01 19.10
N PRO A 114 -19.31 4.25 20.05
CA PRO A 114 -19.72 2.86 19.82
C PRO A 114 -20.79 2.70 18.75
N LYS A 115 -21.74 3.64 18.62
CA LYS A 115 -22.82 3.52 17.62
C LYS A 115 -22.32 3.83 16.24
N PHE A 116 -21.48 4.87 16.11
CA PHE A 116 -20.86 5.22 14.84
C PHE A 116 -19.91 4.11 14.36
N LYS A 117 -19.11 3.56 15.28
CA LYS A 117 -18.25 2.40 15.04
C LYS A 117 -19.03 1.19 14.52
N GLU A 118 -20.13 0.83 15.17
CA GLU A 118 -20.96 -0.30 14.76
C GLU A 118 -21.53 -0.10 13.36
N TYR A 119 -21.97 1.13 13.05
CA TYR A 119 -22.44 1.49 11.72
C TYR A 119 -21.34 1.36 10.66
N LEU A 120 -20.17 1.97 10.88
CA LEU A 120 -19.04 1.88 9.96
C LEU A 120 -18.60 0.43 9.74
N THR A 121 -18.54 -0.36 10.82
CA THR A 121 -18.19 -1.79 10.74
C THR A 121 -19.17 -2.54 9.84
N ARG A 122 -20.48 -2.36 10.04
CA ARG A 122 -21.50 -3.01 9.20
C ARG A 122 -21.44 -2.56 7.75
N ALA A 123 -21.22 -1.26 7.52
CA ALA A 123 -21.25 -0.67 6.19
C ALA A 123 -19.98 -0.97 5.37
N LEU A 124 -18.81 -1.02 6.00
CA LEU A 124 -17.53 -0.93 5.30
C LEU A 124 -16.75 -2.25 5.24
N LEU A 125 -17.05 -3.23 6.10
CA LEU A 125 -16.31 -4.49 6.12
C LEU A 125 -16.44 -5.30 4.84
N GLU A 126 -17.59 -5.23 4.16
CA GLU A 126 -17.85 -5.90 2.88
C GLU A 126 -17.77 -4.96 1.66
N ASP A 127 -17.42 -3.69 1.88
CA ASP A 127 -17.34 -2.64 0.87
C ASP A 127 -16.00 -2.74 0.11
N ASP A 128 -15.83 -3.80 -0.68
CA ASP A 128 -14.54 -4.16 -1.30
C ASP A 128 -13.95 -3.05 -2.17
N ASP A 129 -14.78 -2.30 -2.89
CA ASP A 129 -14.40 -1.20 -3.78
C ASP A 129 -14.39 0.17 -3.10
N HIS A 130 -14.65 0.22 -1.79
CA HIS A 130 -14.75 1.45 -1.01
C HIS A 130 -15.81 2.43 -1.52
N GLY A 131 -16.79 1.96 -2.29
CA GLY A 131 -17.85 2.80 -2.87
C GLY A 131 -18.77 3.38 -1.79
N VAL A 132 -19.17 2.54 -0.83
CA VAL A 132 -19.97 2.99 0.33
C VAL A 132 -19.17 3.99 1.16
N PHE A 133 -17.88 3.74 1.38
CA PHE A 133 -17.05 4.65 2.14
C PHE A 133 -16.84 6.00 1.44
N SER A 134 -16.64 5.99 0.13
CA SER A 134 -16.53 7.21 -0.68
C SER A 134 -17.80 8.06 -0.55
N GLN A 135 -18.97 7.41 -0.55
CA GLN A 135 -20.25 8.09 -0.35
C GLN A 135 -20.37 8.68 1.06
N ILE A 136 -19.98 7.94 2.10
CA ILE A 136 -19.94 8.46 3.49
C ILE A 136 -19.03 9.69 3.59
N CYS A 137 -17.85 9.64 2.99
CA CYS A 137 -16.91 10.76 2.99
C CYS A 137 -17.46 11.97 2.23
N ARG A 138 -18.20 11.76 1.14
CA ARG A 138 -18.89 12.84 0.44
C ARG A 138 -19.91 13.54 1.32
N GLU A 139 -20.73 12.77 2.03
CA GLU A 139 -21.80 13.33 2.87
C GLU A 139 -21.28 13.98 4.16
N LEU A 140 -20.18 13.46 4.72
CA LEU A 140 -19.65 13.94 6.00
C LEU A 140 -18.50 14.94 5.87
N LEU A 141 -17.66 14.80 4.86
CA LEU A 141 -16.47 15.63 4.62
C LEU A 141 -16.64 16.57 3.40
N GLY A 142 -17.69 16.39 2.59
CA GLY A 142 -17.89 17.19 1.37
C GLY A 142 -16.91 16.84 0.24
N ARG A 143 -16.26 15.67 0.29
CA ARG A 143 -15.27 15.25 -0.71
C ARG A 143 -15.90 14.45 -1.84
N GLU A 144 -15.64 14.84 -3.07
CA GLU A 144 -16.06 14.07 -4.25
C GLU A 144 -15.06 12.99 -4.68
N GLU A 145 -13.85 12.99 -4.09
CA GLU A 145 -12.79 12.06 -4.44
C GLU A 145 -13.16 10.61 -4.08
N GLU A 146 -12.94 9.72 -5.05
CA GLU A 146 -13.15 8.30 -4.91
C GLU A 146 -12.00 7.66 -4.12
N ILE A 147 -12.35 6.83 -3.15
CA ILE A 147 -11.38 6.10 -2.33
C ILE A 147 -11.02 4.83 -3.07
N LYS A 148 -9.76 4.71 -3.49
CA LYS A 148 -9.30 3.62 -4.38
C LYS A 148 -8.50 2.54 -3.67
N ASP A 149 -8.00 2.83 -2.47
CA ASP A 149 -7.16 1.92 -1.72
C ASP A 149 -7.29 2.14 -0.20
N LEU A 150 -6.61 1.27 0.55
CA LEU A 150 -6.66 1.26 2.00
C LEU A 150 -5.92 2.43 2.66
N ARG A 151 -5.02 3.12 1.93
CA ARG A 151 -4.37 4.34 2.42
C ARG A 151 -5.34 5.51 2.35
N ASN A 152 -5.99 5.70 1.22
CA ASN A 152 -7.05 6.70 1.04
C ASN A 152 -8.18 6.41 2.04
N PHE A 153 -8.52 5.14 2.25
CA PHE A 153 -9.49 4.72 3.27
C PHE A 153 -9.06 5.19 4.67
N LYS A 154 -7.83 4.87 5.10
CA LYS A 154 -7.31 5.27 6.42
C LYS A 154 -7.31 6.80 6.59
N ASN A 155 -6.78 7.54 5.61
CA ASN A 155 -6.67 9.00 5.70
C ASN A 155 -8.04 9.65 5.86
N ASN A 156 -9.01 9.25 5.03
CA ASN A 156 -10.37 9.75 5.13
C ASN A 156 -11.07 9.28 6.42
N LEU A 157 -10.76 8.08 6.93
CA LEU A 157 -11.32 7.60 8.20
C LEU A 157 -10.83 8.40 9.41
N ARG A 158 -9.56 8.83 9.41
CA ARG A 158 -9.00 9.76 10.41
C ARG A 158 -9.67 11.13 10.34
N GLU A 159 -9.85 11.68 9.15
CA GLU A 159 -10.54 12.96 9.00
C GLU A 159 -12.02 12.88 9.41
N LEU A 160 -12.67 11.75 9.11
CA LEU A 160 -14.01 11.44 9.56
C LEU A 160 -14.13 11.47 11.07
N GLN A 161 -13.11 11.00 11.80
CA GLN A 161 -13.06 11.11 13.26
C GLN A 161 -13.10 12.57 13.71
N GLY A 162 -12.32 13.45 13.08
CA GLY A 162 -12.33 14.89 13.35
C GLY A 162 -13.69 15.53 13.07
N ALA A 163 -14.22 15.32 11.87
CA ALA A 163 -15.53 15.87 11.47
C ALA A 163 -16.68 15.35 12.35
N PHE A 164 -16.61 14.08 12.77
CA PHE A 164 -17.58 13.51 13.70
C PHE A 164 -17.47 14.15 15.08
N ALA A 165 -16.25 14.32 15.60
CA ALA A 165 -16.00 14.97 16.88
C ALA A 165 -16.47 16.45 16.90
N GLU A 166 -16.27 17.19 15.80
CA GLU A 166 -16.76 18.57 15.66
C GLU A 166 -18.30 18.64 15.72
N ARG A 167 -18.98 17.69 15.09
CA ARG A 167 -20.45 17.62 15.14
C ARG A 167 -20.97 17.27 16.52
N LEU A 168 -20.29 16.37 17.24
CA LEU A 168 -20.58 16.09 18.65
C LEU A 168 -20.37 17.34 19.51
N ALA A 169 -19.25 18.06 19.33
CA ALA A 169 -18.95 19.30 20.04
C ALA A 169 -19.97 20.41 19.75
N SER A 170 -20.61 20.39 18.58
CA SER A 170 -21.70 21.30 18.20
C SER A 170 -23.05 20.97 18.87
N GLY A 171 -23.10 19.96 19.75
CA GLY A 171 -24.29 19.59 20.51
C GLY A 171 -25.16 18.49 19.89
N ASN A 172 -24.71 17.85 18.81
CA ASN A 172 -25.40 16.69 18.25
C ASN A 172 -25.07 15.42 19.03
N THR A 173 -26.02 14.48 19.10
CA THR A 173 -25.74 13.13 19.61
C THR A 173 -25.26 12.21 18.48
N GLU A 174 -24.63 11.08 18.82
CA GLU A 174 -24.21 10.09 17.82
C GLU A 174 -25.40 9.62 16.95
N GLU A 175 -26.58 9.44 17.55
CA GLU A 175 -27.78 8.99 16.87
C GLU A 175 -28.28 10.03 15.88
N MET A 176 -28.26 11.32 16.24
CA MET A 176 -28.68 12.39 15.35
C MET A 176 -27.79 12.44 14.10
N ILE A 177 -26.47 12.34 14.30
CA ILE A 177 -25.50 12.34 13.18
C ILE A 177 -25.71 11.11 12.31
N LEU A 178 -25.92 9.95 12.91
CA LEU A 178 -26.17 8.69 12.19
C LEU A 178 -27.47 8.70 11.39
N GLU A 179 -28.56 9.22 11.96
CA GLU A 179 -29.84 9.30 11.26
C GLU A 179 -29.80 10.30 10.10
N ASP A 180 -29.09 11.43 10.26
CA ASP A 180 -28.82 12.36 9.15
C ASP A 180 -28.02 11.68 8.03
N LEU A 181 -26.94 10.98 8.39
CA LEU A 181 -26.12 10.24 7.43
C LEU A 181 -26.94 9.18 6.69
N LYS A 182 -27.68 8.33 7.41
CA LYS A 182 -28.54 7.29 6.79
C LYS A 182 -29.56 7.90 5.84
N ARG A 183 -30.14 9.06 6.19
CA ARG A 183 -31.10 9.77 5.34
C ARG A 183 -30.44 10.26 4.05
N LYS A 184 -29.26 10.88 4.15
CA LYS A 184 -28.47 11.35 3.00
C LYS A 184 -28.03 10.22 2.07
N MET A 185 -27.55 9.12 2.65
CA MET A 185 -27.18 7.91 1.90
C MET A 185 -28.37 7.33 1.12
N LYS A 186 -29.56 7.28 1.73
CA LYS A 186 -30.80 6.86 1.04
C LYS A 186 -31.18 7.83 -0.08
N ALA A 187 -31.12 9.13 0.15
CA ALA A 187 -31.45 10.15 -0.85
C ALA A 187 -30.51 10.10 -2.06
N SER A 188 -29.22 9.87 -1.84
CA SER A 188 -28.22 9.73 -2.90
C SER A 188 -28.31 8.39 -3.66
N SER A 189 -29.00 7.38 -3.12
CA SER A 189 -29.27 6.09 -3.79
C SER A 189 -30.54 6.09 -4.66
N ALA A 190 -31.39 7.12 -4.55
CA ALA A 190 -32.55 7.27 -5.41
C ALA A 190 -32.10 7.66 -6.84
N PRO A 191 -32.66 7.06 -7.90
CA PRO A 191 -32.31 7.44 -9.26
C PRO A 191 -32.58 8.94 -9.43
N ARG A 192 -31.55 9.71 -9.78
CA ARG A 192 -31.71 11.11 -10.17
C ARG A 192 -32.68 11.14 -11.34
N SER A 193 -33.95 11.46 -11.07
CA SER A 193 -34.89 11.85 -12.09
C SER A 193 -34.28 13.04 -12.80
N THR A 194 -33.93 12.85 -14.07
CA THR A 194 -33.50 13.91 -14.96
C THR A 194 -34.54 15.03 -14.91
N PRO A 195 -34.12 16.30 -14.75
CA PRO A 195 -35.06 17.39 -14.91
C PRO A 195 -35.47 17.41 -16.38
N THR A 196 -36.73 17.08 -16.65
CA THR A 196 -37.37 17.31 -17.94
C THR A 196 -37.24 18.81 -18.25
N PRO A 197 -36.66 19.21 -19.38
CA PRO A 197 -36.66 20.61 -19.77
C PRO A 197 -38.09 20.99 -20.15
N ASN A 198 -38.74 21.78 -19.29
CA ASN A 198 -39.98 22.47 -19.63
C ASN A 198 -39.66 23.51 -20.71
N LEU A 199 -40.20 23.29 -21.90
CA LEU A 199 -40.47 24.33 -22.89
C LEU A 199 -41.99 24.38 -23.04
N GLU A 200 -42.51 25.54 -22.70
CA GLU A 200 -43.93 25.84 -22.53
C GLU A 200 -44.56 26.27 -23.87
N LEU A 201 -45.90 26.11 -23.93
CA LEU A 201 -46.90 26.59 -24.91
C LEU A 201 -47.15 25.79 -26.20
N ALA A 202 -48.31 25.11 -26.25
CA ALA A 202 -49.48 25.65 -26.96
C ALA A 202 -50.79 24.87 -26.66
N SER A 203 -51.83 25.64 -26.29
CA SER A 203 -53.26 25.54 -26.64
C SER A 203 -54.12 24.30 -26.31
N GLU A 204 -55.11 24.57 -25.45
CA GLU A 204 -56.56 24.28 -25.58
C GLU A 204 -57.10 22.83 -25.64
N GLY A 205 -57.77 22.44 -24.55
CA GLY A 205 -59.20 22.10 -24.58
C GLY A 205 -59.62 20.65 -24.86
N LYS A 206 -60.05 19.92 -23.81
CA LYS A 206 -61.42 19.38 -23.60
C LYS A 206 -61.47 18.28 -22.52
N LEU A 207 -62.60 18.28 -21.82
CA LEU A 207 -63.09 17.35 -20.79
C LEU A 207 -63.18 15.89 -21.29
N SER A 208 -62.93 14.89 -20.42
CA SER A 208 -63.84 13.73 -20.19
C SER A 208 -63.30 12.71 -19.15
N SER A 209 -64.07 12.52 -18.07
CA SER A 209 -64.41 11.27 -17.33
C SER A 209 -63.42 10.10 -17.13
N SER A 210 -63.07 9.87 -15.84
CA SER A 210 -63.27 8.64 -15.03
C SER A 210 -62.54 7.30 -15.34
N PRO A 211 -62.43 6.38 -14.33
CA PRO A 211 -61.22 5.63 -14.01
C PRO A 211 -61.24 4.15 -14.40
N GLY A 212 -60.07 3.52 -14.45
CA GLY A 212 -59.89 2.08 -14.66
C GLY A 212 -58.79 1.49 -13.79
N SER A 213 -59.15 0.43 -13.07
CA SER A 213 -58.39 -0.29 -12.05
C SER A 213 -57.44 -1.36 -12.60
N LEU A 214 -56.48 -1.76 -11.73
CA LEU A 214 -55.88 -3.10 -11.54
C LEU A 214 -55.20 -3.82 -12.72
N SER A 215 -53.94 -4.26 -12.51
CA SER A 215 -53.58 -5.68 -12.61
C SER A 215 -52.12 -5.92 -12.16
N ILE A 216 -51.97 -6.86 -11.24
CA ILE A 216 -50.71 -7.47 -10.79
C ILE A 216 -50.46 -8.71 -11.67
N SER A 217 -49.22 -8.96 -12.09
CA SER A 217 -48.74 -10.32 -12.37
C SER A 217 -47.20 -10.41 -12.27
N PRO A 218 -46.65 -11.41 -11.54
CA PRO A 218 -45.22 -11.68 -11.46
C PRO A 218 -44.82 -12.72 -12.52
N GLY A 219 -43.78 -12.40 -13.29
CA GLY A 219 -43.18 -13.32 -14.27
C GLY A 219 -41.89 -13.93 -13.74
N SER A 220 -41.96 -15.21 -13.38
CA SER A 220 -40.83 -16.10 -13.09
C SER A 220 -39.93 -16.26 -14.31
N LEU A 221 -38.61 -16.17 -14.14
CA LEU A 221 -37.62 -16.55 -15.15
C LEU A 221 -36.70 -17.64 -14.62
N SER A 222 -36.81 -18.77 -15.31
CA SER A 222 -36.13 -20.03 -15.11
C SER A 222 -34.63 -19.94 -15.41
N ILE A 223 -33.80 -20.53 -14.55
CA ILE A 223 -32.38 -20.78 -14.77
C ILE A 223 -32.23 -22.17 -15.40
N PRO A 224 -31.55 -22.35 -16.54
CA PRO A 224 -31.18 -23.67 -17.02
C PRO A 224 -29.93 -24.20 -16.32
N LYS A 225 -30.09 -25.41 -15.80
CA LYS A 225 -29.09 -26.32 -15.24
C LYS A 225 -28.13 -26.79 -16.35
N LEU A 226 -26.83 -26.61 -16.15
CA LEU A 226 -25.77 -27.19 -16.98
C LEU A 226 -24.89 -28.08 -16.09
N GLU A 227 -25.14 -29.38 -16.16
CA GLU A 227 -24.22 -30.45 -15.76
C GLU A 227 -23.37 -30.82 -16.99
N LEU A 228 -22.04 -30.87 -16.82
CA LEU A 228 -21.17 -31.75 -17.61
C LEU A 228 -19.81 -31.94 -16.88
N VAL A 229 -19.74 -33.11 -16.24
CA VAL A 229 -18.68 -34.15 -16.21
C VAL A 229 -17.18 -33.74 -16.16
N PRO A 230 -16.37 -34.37 -15.27
CA PRO A 230 -14.93 -34.16 -15.16
C PRO A 230 -14.14 -35.04 -16.14
N ASP A 231 -13.03 -34.50 -16.68
CA ASP A 231 -12.02 -35.30 -17.37
C ASP A 231 -10.75 -35.44 -16.52
N GLU A 232 -10.40 -36.71 -16.29
CA GLU A 232 -9.19 -37.17 -15.65
C GLU A 232 -7.97 -37.11 -16.58
N LYS A 233 -6.80 -36.95 -15.96
CA LYS A 233 -5.48 -37.51 -16.34
C LYS A 233 -4.87 -37.10 -17.70
N SER A 234 -3.75 -36.40 -17.63
CA SER A 234 -2.56 -36.85 -18.37
C SER A 234 -1.26 -36.45 -17.69
N SER A 235 -0.53 -37.50 -17.29
CA SER A 235 0.85 -37.51 -16.83
C SER A 235 1.79 -37.32 -18.02
N ARG A 236 2.74 -36.38 -17.94
CA ARG A 236 4.02 -36.54 -18.65
C ARG A 236 5.12 -35.63 -18.08
N MET A 237 6.01 -36.26 -17.34
CA MET A 237 7.39 -35.80 -17.13
C MET A 237 8.17 -35.93 -18.45
N PRO A 238 9.15 -35.06 -18.72
CA PRO A 238 10.35 -35.46 -19.44
C PRO A 238 11.59 -35.31 -18.55
N SER A 239 12.35 -36.39 -18.53
CA SER A 239 13.68 -36.55 -17.93
C SER A 239 14.73 -35.76 -18.70
N ARG A 240 15.66 -35.16 -17.95
CA ARG A 240 17.13 -35.32 -18.00
C ARG A 240 17.83 -35.46 -19.38
N GLU A 241 18.89 -34.66 -19.52
CA GLU A 241 20.13 -34.82 -20.33
C GLU A 241 20.22 -34.01 -21.62
N GLU A 242 20.96 -32.89 -21.54
CA GLU A 242 21.91 -32.34 -22.53
C GLU A 242 22.58 -31.14 -21.82
N ARG A 243 23.71 -31.35 -21.12
CA ARG A 243 25.07 -31.02 -21.58
C ARG A 243 25.11 -29.88 -22.59
N ASP A 244 25.57 -28.71 -22.15
CA ASP A 244 26.60 -27.98 -22.88
C ASP A 244 27.47 -27.20 -21.91
N GLU A 245 28.77 -27.41 -22.09
CA GLU A 245 29.88 -26.73 -21.46
C GLU A 245 29.87 -25.26 -21.87
N TYR A 246 29.79 -24.35 -20.91
CA TYR A 246 30.23 -22.97 -21.11
C TYR A 246 31.19 -22.60 -19.99
N SER A 247 32.48 -22.86 -20.25
CA SER A 247 33.57 -22.19 -19.55
C SER A 247 33.49 -20.70 -19.89
N PHE A 248 33.06 -19.88 -18.92
CA PHE A 248 33.22 -18.44 -19.04
C PHE A 248 34.61 -18.07 -18.51
N THR A 249 35.52 -17.86 -19.45
CA THR A 249 36.86 -17.33 -19.25
C THR A 249 36.80 -15.93 -18.66
N PHE A 250 37.74 -15.65 -17.76
CA PHE A 250 38.02 -14.33 -17.20
C PHE A 250 38.16 -13.29 -18.31
N ALA A 251 37.33 -12.24 -18.25
CA ALA A 251 37.49 -11.02 -19.01
C ALA A 251 38.57 -10.13 -18.35
N PRO A 252 39.17 -9.20 -19.11
CA PRO A 252 40.59 -8.86 -19.04
C PRO A 252 40.93 -7.84 -17.94
N GLU A 253 42.20 -7.86 -17.52
CA GLU A 253 42.85 -6.77 -16.80
C GLU A 253 42.55 -5.45 -17.52
N ILE A 254 41.84 -4.56 -16.84
CA ILE A 254 41.63 -3.18 -17.28
C ILE A 254 42.96 -2.46 -17.02
N GLU A 255 43.65 -2.15 -18.12
CA GLU A 255 44.81 -1.27 -18.15
C GLU A 255 44.49 0.04 -17.42
N ALA A 256 45.30 0.33 -16.41
CA ALA A 256 45.25 1.56 -15.66
C ALA A 256 45.63 2.75 -16.54
N SER A 257 44.76 3.76 -16.60
CA SER A 257 45.04 5.11 -17.09
C SER A 257 44.01 6.08 -16.54
N PRO A 258 44.33 7.38 -16.39
CA PRO A 258 45.39 8.00 -15.62
C PRO A 258 44.87 8.41 -14.22
N SER A 259 45.78 8.84 -13.33
CA SER A 259 45.52 9.26 -11.95
C SER A 259 44.34 10.22 -11.75
N MET A 260 43.13 9.71 -11.51
CA MET A 260 42.08 10.48 -10.86
C MET A 260 42.25 10.31 -9.36
N GLN A 261 42.71 11.37 -8.69
CA GLN A 261 42.67 11.41 -7.25
C GLN A 261 41.22 11.15 -6.80
N PRO A 262 41.01 10.30 -5.78
CA PRO A 262 39.67 10.08 -5.26
C PRO A 262 39.07 11.42 -4.83
N PRO A 263 37.79 11.69 -5.16
CA PRO A 263 37.15 12.95 -4.83
C PRO A 263 37.21 13.20 -3.33
N SER A 264 37.53 14.43 -2.95
CA SER A 264 37.71 14.83 -1.56
C SER A 264 36.42 14.69 -0.77
N GLU A 265 36.55 14.48 0.54
CA GLU A 265 35.41 14.39 1.45
C GLU A 265 34.53 15.65 1.40
N GLU A 266 35.14 16.80 1.19
CA GLU A 266 34.46 18.09 1.10
C GLU A 266 33.61 18.20 -0.18
N GLU A 267 34.11 17.72 -1.31
CA GLU A 267 33.35 17.68 -2.57
C GLU A 267 32.14 16.75 -2.48
N LYS A 268 32.29 15.58 -1.84
CA LYS A 268 31.16 14.66 -1.58
C LYS A 268 30.12 15.29 -0.67
N ARG A 269 30.56 15.97 0.40
CA ARG A 269 29.69 16.70 1.33
C ARG A 269 28.89 17.76 0.60
N GLN A 270 29.56 18.58 -0.20
CA GLN A 270 28.93 19.66 -0.95
C GLN A 270 27.91 19.14 -1.97
N ALA A 271 28.21 18.04 -2.66
CA ALA A 271 27.28 17.39 -3.57
C ALA A 271 26.02 16.87 -2.84
N ILE A 272 26.19 16.20 -1.69
CA ILE A 272 25.07 15.71 -0.86
C ILE A 272 24.18 16.87 -0.39
N GLU A 273 24.79 17.95 0.12
CA GLU A 273 24.06 19.11 0.63
C GLU A 273 23.31 19.87 -0.48
N THR A 274 23.91 19.95 -1.66
CA THR A 274 23.33 20.64 -2.83
C THR A 274 22.16 19.86 -3.41
N VAL A 275 22.33 18.55 -3.69
CA VAL A 275 21.30 17.75 -4.36
C VAL A 275 20.12 17.47 -3.43
N LEU A 276 20.40 17.16 -2.16
CA LEU A 276 19.39 16.84 -1.14
C LEU A 276 19.01 18.06 -0.31
N SER A 277 18.83 19.22 -0.94
CA SER A 277 18.49 20.49 -0.29
C SER A 277 17.06 20.50 0.27
N GLY A 278 16.85 21.15 1.42
CA GLY A 278 15.52 21.33 2.04
C GLY A 278 15.25 20.42 3.25
N PRO A 279 14.26 20.77 4.09
CA PRO A 279 14.01 20.12 5.38
C PRO A 279 13.54 18.67 5.22
N LYS A 280 12.80 18.37 4.14
CA LYS A 280 12.30 17.02 3.92
C LYS A 280 13.42 16.00 3.76
N TYR A 281 14.56 16.34 3.16
CA TYR A 281 15.65 15.38 2.95
C TYR A 281 16.64 15.26 4.11
N GLU A 282 16.45 15.99 5.21
CA GLU A 282 17.44 16.15 6.28
C GLU A 282 17.91 14.81 6.88
N ALA A 283 16.99 13.89 7.14
CA ALA A 283 17.31 12.57 7.68
C ALA A 283 18.19 11.73 6.72
N LEU A 284 17.85 11.73 5.43
CA LEU A 284 18.61 11.03 4.40
C LEU A 284 20.00 11.66 4.21
N ARG A 285 20.06 13.00 4.23
CA ARG A 285 21.31 13.75 4.17
C ARG A 285 22.24 13.38 5.32
N ARG A 286 21.74 13.36 6.56
CA ARG A 286 22.52 12.95 7.74
C ARG A 286 23.09 11.54 7.61
N VAL A 287 22.31 10.60 7.07
CA VAL A 287 22.78 9.21 6.86
C VAL A 287 23.91 9.20 5.83
N LEU A 288 23.71 9.80 4.65
CA LEU A 288 24.71 9.79 3.58
C LEU A 288 26.00 10.52 3.99
N LEU A 289 25.89 11.65 4.69
CA LEU A 289 27.06 12.36 5.23
C LEU A 289 27.86 11.48 6.22
N LYS A 290 27.18 10.63 6.98
CA LYS A 290 27.83 9.74 7.97
C LYS A 290 28.45 8.50 7.33
N THR A 291 27.80 7.91 6.31
CA THR A 291 28.17 6.59 5.79
C THR A 291 28.94 6.64 4.46
N VAL A 292 28.76 7.69 3.66
CA VAL A 292 29.31 7.76 2.29
C VAL A 292 30.54 8.65 2.19
N ILE A 293 30.64 9.71 2.98
CA ILE A 293 31.85 10.56 3.03
C ILE A 293 33.11 9.75 3.35
N PRO A 294 33.14 8.92 4.42
CA PRO A 294 34.35 8.16 4.76
C PRO A 294 34.65 7.02 3.79
N ASP A 295 33.80 6.77 2.79
CA ASP A 295 34.01 5.73 1.79
C ASP A 295 34.71 6.30 0.54
N PRO A 296 36.01 6.05 0.35
CA PRO A 296 36.76 6.60 -0.78
C PRO A 296 36.32 6.01 -2.12
N GLN A 297 35.75 4.80 -2.15
CA GLN A 297 35.43 4.07 -3.38
C GLN A 297 33.93 4.05 -3.71
N PHE A 298 33.11 4.81 -2.97
CA PHE A 298 31.65 4.86 -3.16
C PHE A 298 30.95 3.50 -3.06
N THR A 299 31.58 2.47 -2.52
CA THR A 299 31.02 1.11 -2.43
C THR A 299 29.69 1.07 -1.65
N THR A 300 29.63 1.78 -0.53
CA THR A 300 28.47 1.95 0.32
C THR A 300 27.37 2.70 -0.42
N PHE A 301 27.73 3.74 -1.16
CA PHE A 301 26.80 4.50 -1.98
C PHE A 301 26.24 3.71 -3.15
N GLN A 302 27.10 2.95 -3.83
CA GLN A 302 26.73 2.03 -4.89
C GLN A 302 25.77 0.96 -4.37
N GLY A 303 25.99 0.48 -3.13
CA GLY A 303 25.07 -0.40 -2.43
C GLY A 303 23.67 0.22 -2.30
N TYR A 304 23.57 1.49 -1.90
CA TYR A 304 22.30 2.20 -1.86
C TYR A 304 21.66 2.29 -3.25
N LEU A 305 22.38 2.77 -4.28
CA LEU A 305 21.88 2.87 -5.65
C LEU A 305 21.36 1.54 -6.19
N ASN A 306 22.09 0.45 -5.96
CA ASN A 306 21.70 -0.89 -6.40
C ASN A 306 20.43 -1.42 -5.73
N ASN A 307 20.03 -0.85 -4.59
CA ASN A 307 18.82 -1.26 -3.88
C ASN A 307 17.58 -0.47 -4.33
N ILE A 308 17.76 0.69 -4.96
CA ILE A 308 16.66 1.54 -5.43
C ILE A 308 16.49 1.54 -6.95
N LEU A 309 17.55 1.31 -7.72
CA LEU A 309 17.51 1.31 -9.18
C LEU A 309 17.33 -0.10 -9.74
N SER A 310 16.49 -0.18 -10.78
CA SER A 310 16.33 -1.41 -11.57
C SER A 310 17.61 -1.76 -12.32
N PRO A 311 17.86 -3.05 -12.67
CA PRO A 311 19.08 -3.46 -13.38
C PRO A 311 19.30 -2.71 -14.71
N SER A 312 18.23 -2.27 -15.38
CA SER A 312 18.24 -1.49 -16.62
C SER A 312 18.65 -0.01 -16.44
N GLU A 313 18.57 0.51 -15.22
CA GLU A 313 18.86 1.93 -14.90
C GLU A 313 20.10 2.06 -14.01
N ARG A 314 20.89 0.98 -13.90
CA ARG A 314 21.98 0.86 -12.96
C ARG A 314 23.09 1.85 -13.30
N LEU A 315 23.35 2.76 -12.38
CA LEU A 315 24.42 3.73 -12.48
C LEU A 315 25.58 3.29 -11.59
N VAL A 316 26.80 3.33 -12.11
CA VAL A 316 28.03 3.02 -11.36
C VAL A 316 28.65 4.32 -10.88
N ALA A 317 28.61 4.56 -9.58
CA ALA A 317 29.23 5.69 -8.91
C ALA A 317 30.73 5.41 -8.75
N SER A 318 31.54 5.93 -9.67
CA SER A 318 33.01 5.81 -9.65
C SER A 318 33.72 7.17 -9.56
N ASN A 319 32.98 8.27 -9.72
CA ASN A 319 33.49 9.64 -9.69
C ASN A 319 32.40 10.61 -9.19
N LEU A 320 32.76 11.88 -8.98
CA LEU A 320 31.85 12.88 -8.41
C LEU A 320 30.60 13.16 -9.28
N ASP A 321 30.73 13.10 -10.61
CA ASP A 321 29.62 13.29 -11.55
C ASP A 321 28.60 12.15 -11.47
N SER A 322 29.08 10.90 -11.50
CA SER A 322 28.24 9.71 -11.35
C SER A 322 27.64 9.62 -9.94
N PHE A 323 28.39 10.04 -8.92
CA PHE A 323 27.90 10.18 -7.55
C PHE A 323 26.73 11.18 -7.47
N SER A 324 26.87 12.36 -8.06
CA SER A 324 25.85 13.42 -8.05
C SER A 324 24.58 12.99 -8.79
N LYS A 325 24.72 12.35 -9.97
CA LYS A 325 23.60 11.73 -10.68
C LYS A 325 22.92 10.63 -9.87
N GLY A 326 23.70 9.85 -9.12
CA GLY A 326 23.16 8.88 -8.18
C GLY A 326 22.33 9.52 -7.07
N LEU A 327 22.79 10.66 -6.52
CA LEU A 327 22.05 11.40 -5.49
C LEU A 327 20.71 11.93 -6.04
N GLU A 328 20.69 12.39 -7.28
CA GLU A 328 19.46 12.80 -7.97
C GLU A 328 18.50 11.63 -8.10
N LYS A 329 18.99 10.43 -8.41
CA LYS A 329 18.18 9.21 -8.46
C LYS A 329 17.64 8.77 -7.11
N ILE A 330 18.43 8.88 -6.03
CA ILE A 330 17.95 8.65 -4.67
C ILE A 330 16.86 9.67 -4.31
N ARG A 331 17.05 10.94 -4.68
CA ARG A 331 16.07 12.00 -4.47
C ARG A 331 14.78 11.73 -5.24
N GLU A 332 14.87 11.42 -6.52
CA GLU A 332 13.75 11.08 -7.39
C GLU A 332 12.99 9.87 -6.86
N PHE A 333 13.71 8.80 -6.48
CA PHE A 333 13.11 7.63 -5.85
C PHE A 333 12.36 8.00 -4.58
N ARG A 334 12.95 8.85 -3.73
CA ARG A 334 12.31 9.32 -2.51
C ARG A 334 11.11 10.22 -2.78
N ASP A 335 11.17 11.09 -3.78
CA ASP A 335 10.07 11.97 -4.17
C ASP A 335 8.94 11.18 -4.81
N ASN A 336 9.26 10.17 -5.61
CA ASN A 336 8.29 9.24 -6.19
C ASN A 336 7.67 8.37 -5.10
N LEU A 337 8.47 7.86 -4.16
CA LEU A 337 7.93 7.23 -2.96
C LEU A 337 7.02 8.20 -2.23
N GLU A 338 7.44 9.43 -1.95
CA GLU A 338 6.61 10.42 -1.25
C GLU A 338 5.33 10.72 -2.01
N LYS A 339 5.37 10.82 -3.34
CA LYS A 339 4.21 11.07 -4.22
C LYS A 339 3.29 9.86 -4.35
N GLU A 340 3.82 8.65 -4.40
CA GLU A 340 3.04 7.41 -4.29
C GLU A 340 2.51 7.19 -2.87
N LEU A 341 3.13 7.87 -1.89
CA LEU A 341 2.74 7.92 -0.50
C LEU A 341 1.99 9.23 -0.14
N SER A 342 1.57 10.05 -1.09
CA SER A 342 0.78 11.28 -0.85
C SER A 342 -0.54 11.13 -1.57
#